data_AF-A0A3D3F118-F1
#
_entry.id   AF-A0A3D3F118-F1
#
_cell.length_a   1.000
_cell.length_b   1.000
_cell.length_c   1.000
_cell.angle_alpha   90.00
_cell.angle_beta   90.00
_cell.angle_gamma   90.00
#
_symmetry.space_group_name_H-M   'P 1'
#
loop_
_entity.id
_entity.type
_entity.pdbx_description
1 polymer ?
#
loop_
_entity_poly.entity_id
_entity_poly.type
_entity_poly.pdbx_seq_one_letter_code
_entity_poly.pdbx_strand_id
1 'polypeptide(L)'
;MHGAGLQMALKMAIINIVTLYSSYYIVSYTLNEMAVQFGLEKNRYLYQRFVGYSSVVMYALYMVMPLLSDFFILWVFALYTIYIVYNGAEIFMKTREEKRMNFSIVATLLIVAVPGLINAFMIYLIH
;
A
#
# COMPACT_ATOMS: atom_id res chain seq x y z
N MET A 1 -2.79 5.20 -36.08
CA MET A 1 -2.11 4.35 -35.07
C MET A 1 -1.89 5.03 -33.70
N HIS A 2 -2.35 6.27 -33.47
CA HIS A 2 -2.18 6.96 -32.16
C HIS A 2 -3.22 6.60 -31.06
N GLY A 3 -4.33 5.93 -31.40
CA GLY A 3 -5.42 5.65 -30.44
C GLY A 3 -5.17 4.48 -29.49
N ALA A 4 -4.38 3.48 -29.90
CA ALA A 4 -4.16 2.27 -29.10
C ALA A 4 -3.33 2.53 -27.82
N GLY A 5 -2.31 3.40 -27.92
CA GLY A 5 -1.48 3.79 -26.77
C GLY A 5 -2.25 4.62 -25.73
N LEU A 6 -3.09 5.56 -26.19
CA LEU A 6 -3.91 6.39 -25.30
C LEU A 6 -4.95 5.56 -24.55
N GLN A 7 -5.65 4.65 -25.23
CA GLN A 7 -6.62 3.76 -24.61
C GLN A 7 -5.98 2.88 -23.53
N MET A 8 -4.77 2.35 -23.79
CA MET A 8 -4.04 1.54 -22.82
C MET A 8 -3.59 2.36 -21.60
N ALA A 9 -3.06 3.56 -21.82
CA ALA A 9 -2.67 4.45 -20.74
C ALA A 9 -3.86 4.83 -19.82
N LEU A 10 -5.02 5.11 -20.41
CA LEU A 10 -6.25 5.41 -19.65
C LEU A 10 -6.72 4.19 -18.84
N LYS A 11 -6.69 2.98 -19.41
CA LYS A 11 -7.00 1.74 -18.68
C LYS A 11 -6.07 1.57 -17.48
N MET A 12 -4.77 1.74 -17.66
CA MET A 12 -3.78 1.61 -16.58
C MET A 12 -3.96 2.68 -15.49
N ALA A 13 -4.30 3.92 -15.86
CA ALA A 13 -4.60 4.97 -14.89
C ALA A 13 -5.80 4.61 -14.01
N ILE A 14 -6.89 4.10 -14.61
CA ILE A 14 -8.07 3.65 -13.86
C ILE A 14 -7.73 2.49 -12.93
N ILE A 15 -6.99 1.49 -13.44
CA ILE A 15 -6.52 0.35 -12.65
C ILE A 15 -5.74 0.82 -11.42
N ASN A 16 -4.80 1.74 -11.60
CA ASN A 16 -3.97 2.23 -10.52
C ASN A 16 -4.76 3.06 -9.51
N ILE A 17 -5.65 3.94 -9.96
CA ILE A 17 -6.55 4.69 -9.07
C ILE A 17 -7.35 3.74 -8.19
N VAL A 18 -8.03 2.75 -8.79
CA VAL A 18 -8.83 1.77 -8.03
C VAL A 18 -7.93 0.97 -7.08
N THR A 19 -6.76 0.53 -7.55
CA THR A 19 -5.77 -0.18 -6.72
C THR A 19 -5.41 0.62 -5.47
N LEU A 20 -5.10 1.90 -5.61
CA LEU A 20 -4.67 2.77 -4.52
C LEU A 20 -5.78 2.99 -3.48
N TYR A 21 -6.98 3.35 -3.93
CA TYR A 21 -8.10 3.58 -3.01
C TYR A 21 -8.58 2.29 -2.35
N SER A 22 -8.73 1.20 -3.09
CA SER A 22 -9.19 -0.08 -2.53
C SER A 22 -8.17 -0.65 -1.54
N SER A 23 -6.88 -0.62 -1.89
CA SER A 23 -5.83 -1.12 -0.99
C SER A 23 -5.76 -0.31 0.30
N TYR A 24 -5.84 1.02 0.22
CA TYR A 24 -5.94 1.88 1.40
C TYR A 24 -7.06 1.43 2.37
N TYR A 25 -8.28 1.24 1.86
CA TYR A 25 -9.42 0.85 2.70
C TYR A 25 -9.27 -0.55 3.28
N ILE A 26 -8.86 -1.52 2.47
CA ILE A 26 -8.66 -2.91 2.89
C ILE A 26 -7.59 -2.98 3.97
N VAL A 27 -6.41 -2.42 3.70
CA VAL A 27 -5.28 -2.48 4.65
C VAL A 27 -5.60 -1.74 5.95
N SER A 28 -6.24 -0.56 5.88
CA SER A 28 -6.63 0.19 7.08
C SER A 28 -7.62 -0.59 7.95
N TYR A 29 -8.60 -1.24 7.32
CA TYR A 29 -9.58 -2.04 8.03
C TYR A 29 -8.95 -3.30 8.64
N THR A 30 -8.18 -4.05 7.84
CA THR A 30 -7.49 -5.26 8.29
C THR A 30 -6.56 -4.97 9.46
N LEU A 31 -5.74 -3.90 9.40
CA LEU A 31 -4.85 -3.54 10.50
C LEU A 31 -5.59 -3.09 11.76
N ASN A 32 -6.69 -2.34 11.61
CA ASN A 32 -7.54 -1.99 12.74
C ASN A 32 -8.16 -3.23 13.41
N GLU A 33 -8.55 -4.23 12.63
CA GLU A 33 -9.10 -5.48 13.18
C GLU A 33 -8.01 -6.32 13.86
N MET A 34 -6.82 -6.43 13.24
CA MET A 34 -5.69 -7.18 13.76
C MET A 34 -5.04 -6.53 14.99
N ALA A 35 -5.24 -5.23 15.21
CA ALA A 35 -4.76 -4.47 16.36
C ALA A 35 -4.88 -5.23 17.70
N VAL A 36 -6.06 -5.81 17.93
CA VAL A 36 -6.38 -6.51 19.19
C VAL A 36 -5.46 -7.72 19.42
N GLN A 37 -5.04 -8.40 18.36
CA GLN A 37 -4.11 -9.54 18.43
C GLN A 37 -2.71 -9.11 18.88
N PHE A 38 -2.35 -7.84 18.64
CA PHE A 38 -1.09 -7.23 19.11
C PHE A 38 -1.26 -6.50 20.46
N GLY A 39 -2.42 -6.61 21.11
CA GLY A 39 -2.72 -5.88 22.35
C GLY A 39 -2.83 -4.37 22.15
N LEU A 40 -3.16 -3.94 20.93
CA LEU A 40 -3.45 -2.55 20.59
C LEU A 40 -4.96 -2.33 20.60
N GLU A 41 -5.36 -1.09 20.90
CA GLU A 41 -6.76 -0.69 20.78
C GLU A 41 -7.15 -0.45 19.32
N LYS A 42 -8.40 -0.77 18.99
CA LYS A 42 -8.99 -0.41 17.70
C LYS A 42 -9.25 1.08 17.66
N ASN A 43 -8.74 1.74 16.64
CA ASN A 43 -9.01 3.15 16.39
C ASN A 43 -8.95 3.41 14.89
N ARG A 44 -10.12 3.37 14.25
CA ARG A 44 -10.24 3.48 12.79
C ARG A 44 -9.51 4.69 12.22
N TYR A 45 -9.59 5.84 12.88
CA TYR A 45 -8.94 7.06 12.43
C TYR A 45 -7.42 6.99 12.55
N LEU A 46 -6.91 6.39 13.64
CA LEU A 46 -5.47 6.16 13.82
C LEU A 46 -4.91 5.24 12.72
N TYR A 47 -5.54 4.09 12.47
CA TYR A 47 -5.07 3.13 11.47
C TYR A 47 -5.18 3.67 10.04
N GLN A 48 -6.21 4.46 9.73
CA GLN A 48 -6.32 5.17 8.46
C GLN A 48 -5.15 6.14 8.25
N ARG A 49 -4.81 6.95 9.26
CA ARG A 49 -3.65 7.85 9.19
C ARG A 49 -2.33 7.10 9.07
N PHE A 50 -2.17 6.03 9.84
CA PHE A 50 -0.98 5.19 9.80
C PHE A 50 -0.78 4.54 8.43
N VAL A 51 -1.83 3.96 7.84
CA VAL A 51 -1.76 3.35 6.50
C VAL A 51 -1.54 4.40 5.43
N GLY A 52 -2.24 5.54 5.49
CA GLY A 52 -2.04 6.63 4.54
C GLY A 52 -0.59 7.15 4.56
N TYR A 53 -0.02 7.31 5.75
CA TYR A 53 1.39 7.67 5.92
C TYR A 53 2.34 6.60 5.38
N SER A 54 2.10 5.35 5.77
CA SER A 54 3.03 4.25 5.51
C SER A 54 3.02 3.79 4.05
N SER A 55 1.90 3.97 3.35
CA SER A 55 1.77 3.58 1.95
C SER A 55 2.31 4.62 0.95
N VAL A 56 2.87 5.75 1.42
CA VAL A 56 3.29 6.86 0.54
C VAL A 56 4.24 6.42 -0.58
N VAL A 57 5.19 5.53 -0.26
CA VAL A 57 6.15 5.00 -1.24
C VAL A 57 5.46 4.13 -2.29
N MET A 58 4.61 3.21 -1.84
CA MET A 58 3.82 2.37 -2.75
C MET A 58 2.96 3.23 -3.66
N TYR A 59 2.29 4.25 -3.11
CA TYR A 59 1.42 5.13 -3.88
C TYR A 59 2.19 5.93 -4.92
N ALA A 60 3.36 6.45 -4.55
CA ALA A 60 4.25 7.12 -5.49
C ALA A 60 4.68 6.17 -6.62
N LEU A 61 5.05 4.92 -6.30
CA LEU A 61 5.42 3.92 -7.31
C LEU A 61 4.27 3.66 -8.28
N TYR A 62 3.06 3.35 -7.81
CA TYR A 62 1.91 3.12 -8.69
C TYR A 62 1.52 4.35 -9.53
N MET A 63 1.80 5.57 -9.07
CA MET A 63 1.56 6.79 -9.87
C MET A 63 2.65 7.04 -10.92
N VAL A 64 3.92 6.78 -10.58
CA VAL A 64 5.07 7.09 -11.44
C VAL A 64 5.35 5.99 -12.46
N MET A 65 5.12 4.72 -12.12
CA MET A 65 5.42 3.58 -13.00
C MET A 65 4.74 3.65 -14.37
N PRO A 66 3.46 4.05 -14.51
CA PRO A 66 2.85 4.22 -15.84
C PRO A 66 3.51 5.30 -16.69
N LEU A 67 4.14 6.29 -16.07
CA LEU A 67 4.86 7.37 -16.76
C LEU A 67 6.28 6.94 -17.16
N LEU A 68 6.89 6.05 -16.37
CA LEU A 68 8.25 5.56 -16.50
C LEU A 68 8.26 4.02 -16.65
N SER A 69 7.50 3.50 -17.62
CA SER A 69 7.21 2.06 -17.74
C SER A 69 8.46 1.17 -17.86
N ASP A 70 9.56 1.71 -18.38
CA ASP A 70 10.80 0.96 -18.61
C ASP A 70 11.65 0.83 -17.33
N PHE A 71 11.32 1.57 -16.27
CA PHE A 71 12.11 1.67 -15.04
C PHE A 71 11.62 0.71 -13.95
N PHE A 72 11.53 -0.59 -14.26
CA PHE A 72 11.14 -1.62 -13.28
C PHE A 72 12.02 -1.60 -12.02
N ILE A 73 13.28 -1.17 -12.14
CA ILE A 73 14.23 -1.02 -11.04
C ILE A 73 13.69 -0.14 -9.90
N LEU A 74 12.80 0.82 -10.18
CA LEU A 74 12.21 1.70 -9.17
C LEU A 74 11.40 0.93 -8.12
N TRP A 75 10.95 -0.29 -8.41
CA TRP A 75 10.28 -1.15 -7.42
C TRP A 75 11.17 -1.50 -6.22
N VAL A 76 12.50 -1.37 -6.33
CA VAL A 76 13.41 -1.52 -5.19
C VAL A 76 13.08 -0.53 -4.06
N PHE A 77 12.52 0.65 -4.38
CA PHE A 77 12.08 1.61 -3.38
C PHE A 77 10.94 1.08 -2.51
N ALA A 78 10.19 0.06 -2.95
CA ALA A 78 9.18 -0.57 -2.12
C ALA A 78 9.76 -1.12 -0.80
N LEU A 79 11.05 -1.50 -0.77
CA LEU A 79 11.74 -1.92 0.46
C LEU A 79 11.83 -0.79 1.50
N TYR A 80 11.87 0.47 1.06
CA TYR A 80 11.87 1.63 1.97
C TYR A 80 10.55 1.74 2.77
N THR A 81 9.47 1.13 2.27
CA THR A 81 8.20 1.01 3.01
C THR A 81 8.40 0.33 4.36
N ILE A 82 9.30 -0.65 4.47
CA ILE A 82 9.61 -1.33 5.74
C ILE A 82 10.07 -0.32 6.79
N TYR A 83 10.97 0.58 6.41
CA TYR A 83 11.47 1.63 7.28
C TYR A 83 10.36 2.62 7.67
N ILE A 84 9.56 3.08 6.71
CA ILE A 84 8.45 4.02 7.00
C ILE A 84 7.42 3.39 7.93
N VAL A 85 7.05 2.12 7.70
CA VAL A 85 6.10 1.38 8.53
C VAL A 85 6.61 1.25 9.96
N TYR A 86 7.89 0.89 10.14
CA TYR A 86 8.49 0.75 11.46
C TYR A 86 8.47 2.06 12.24
N ASN A 87 8.90 3.16 11.61
CA ASN A 87 8.88 4.50 12.21
C ASN A 87 7.44 4.97 12.47
N GLY A 88 6.52 4.71 11.54
CA GLY A 88 5.10 5.02 11.70
C GLY A 88 4.50 4.29 12.89
N ALA A 89 4.81 3.00 13.08
CA ALA A 89 4.28 2.23 14.20
C ALA A 89 4.72 2.81 15.54
N GLU A 90 5.97 3.28 15.64
CA GLU A 90 6.47 4.00 16.81
C GLU A 90 5.70 5.31 17.08
N ILE A 91 5.55 6.16 16.07
CA ILE A 91 4.91 7.48 16.19
C ILE A 91 3.42 7.34 16.54
N PHE A 92 2.70 6.45 15.85
CA PHE A 92 1.24 6.36 15.94
C PHE A 92 0.78 5.45 17.08
N MET A 93 1.50 4.38 17.41
CA MET A 93 0.99 3.32 18.30
C MET A 93 1.65 3.30 19.69
N LYS A 94 2.74 4.05 19.91
CA LYS A 94 3.42 4.19 21.22
C LYS A 94 3.60 2.87 21.98
N THR A 95 3.84 1.78 21.27
CA THR A 95 3.86 0.42 21.83
C THR A 95 5.20 0.04 22.42
N ARG A 96 5.20 -0.93 23.35
CA ARG A 96 6.43 -1.64 23.77
C ARG A 96 7.09 -2.30 22.55
N GLU A 97 8.41 -2.16 22.43
CA GLU A 97 9.20 -2.54 21.24
C GLU A 97 8.95 -3.97 20.75
N GLU A 98 8.74 -4.91 21.67
CA GLU A 98 8.59 -6.33 21.36
C GLU A 98 7.33 -6.64 20.53
N LYS A 99 6.22 -5.95 20.79
CA LYS A 99 4.98 -6.10 19.99
C LYS A 99 4.99 -5.21 18.74
N ARG A 100 5.78 -4.14 18.74
CA ARG A 100 5.96 -3.21 17.61
C ARG A 100 6.55 -3.91 16.40
N MET A 101 7.56 -4.75 16.60
CA MET A 101 8.24 -5.46 15.50
C MET A 101 7.27 -6.37 14.73
N ASN A 102 6.55 -7.24 15.46
CA ASN A 102 5.61 -8.19 14.85
C ASN A 102 4.47 -7.48 14.10
N PHE A 103 3.93 -6.41 14.69
CA PHE A 103 2.92 -5.59 14.02
C PHE A 103 3.47 -4.95 12.73
N SER A 104 4.67 -4.37 12.79
CA SER A 104 5.29 -3.67 11.65
C SER A 104 5.57 -4.61 10.48
N ILE A 105 5.97 -5.86 10.75
CA ILE A 105 6.17 -6.89 9.72
C ILE A 105 4.86 -7.17 8.99
N VAL A 106 3.78 -7.42 9.75
CA VAL A 106 2.44 -7.68 9.18
C VAL A 106 1.92 -6.47 8.41
N ALA A 107 2.07 -5.27 8.97
CA ALA A 107 1.66 -4.03 8.31
C ALA A 107 2.40 -3.80 6.99
N THR A 108 3.72 -4.01 6.97
CA THR A 108 4.51 -3.92 5.73
C THR A 108 4.03 -4.92 4.70
N LEU A 109 3.84 -6.18 5.11
CA LEU A 109 3.37 -7.22 4.20
C LEU A 109 2.02 -6.85 3.57
N LEU A 110 1.07 -6.36 4.36
CA LEU A 110 -0.23 -5.93 3.86
C LEU A 110 -0.12 -4.71 2.94
N ILE A 111 0.65 -3.69 3.32
CA ILE A 111 0.83 -2.45 2.55
C ILE A 111 1.46 -2.74 1.18
N VAL A 112 2.39 -3.69 1.10
CA VAL A 112 3.07 -4.04 -0.16
C VAL A 112 2.24 -5.04 -0.98
N ALA A 113 1.71 -6.09 -0.35
CA ALA A 113 1.04 -7.19 -1.06
C ALA A 113 -0.36 -6.82 -1.57
N VAL A 114 -1.17 -6.12 -0.76
CA VAL A 114 -2.58 -5.85 -1.11
C VAL A 114 -2.72 -5.02 -2.39
N PRO A 115 -1.99 -3.90 -2.59
CA PRO A 115 -1.99 -3.20 -3.87
C PRO A 115 -1.59 -4.10 -5.04
N GLY A 116 -0.57 -4.94 -4.88
CA GLY A 116 -0.11 -5.87 -5.91
C GLY A 116 -1.19 -6.86 -6.35
N LEU A 117 -1.88 -7.46 -5.38
CA LEU A 117 -2.97 -8.40 -5.61
C LEU A 117 -4.16 -7.74 -6.31
N ILE A 118 -4.57 -6.55 -5.86
CA ILE A 118 -5.69 -5.81 -6.48
C ILE A 118 -5.31 -5.41 -7.91
N ASN A 119 -4.09 -4.92 -8.12
CA ASN A 119 -3.62 -4.52 -9.44
C ASN A 119 -3.62 -5.70 -10.42
N ALA A 120 -3.08 -6.84 -10.01
CA ALA A 120 -3.06 -8.05 -10.81
C ALA A 120 -4.48 -8.54 -11.15
N PHE A 121 -5.39 -8.52 -10.17
CA PHE A 121 -6.79 -8.87 -10.39
C PHE A 121 -7.47 -7.93 -11.39
N MET A 122 -7.25 -6.62 -11.27
CA MET A 122 -7.84 -5.62 -12.18
C MET A 122 -7.27 -5.73 -13.60
N ILE A 123 -5.97 -6.00 -13.75
CA ILE A 123 -5.35 -6.25 -15.06
C ILE A 123 -5.97 -7.49 -15.72
N TYR A 124 -6.16 -8.56 -14.95
CA TYR A 124 -6.81 -9.79 -15.41
C TYR A 124 -8.26 -9.58 -15.84
N LEU A 125 -9.02 -8.69 -15.18
CA LEU A 125 -10.41 -8.42 -15.52
C LEU A 125 -10.59 -7.58 -16.79
N ILE A 126 -9.57 -6.80 -17.16
CA ILE A 126 -9.64 -5.83 -18.28
C ILE A 126 -9.02 -6.40 -19.59
N HIS A 127 -8.30 -7.52 -19.51
CA HIS A 127 -7.78 -8.28 -20.65
C HIS A 127 -8.66 -9.50 -20.94
#